data_AF-A0AAX0WQP8-F1
#
_entry.id   AF-A0AAX0WQP8-F1
#
_cell.length_a   1.000
_cell.length_b   1.000
_cell.length_c   1.000
_cell.angle_alpha   90.00
_cell.angle_beta   90.00
_cell.angle_gamma   90.00
#
_symmetry.space_group_name_H-M   'P 1'
#
loop_
_entity.id
_entity.type
_entity.pdbx_description
1 polymer ?
#
loop_
_entity_poly.entity_id
_entity_poly.type
_entity_poly.pdbx_seq_one_letter_code
_entity_poly.pdbx_strand_id
1 'polypeptide(L)'
;MPSVNPVVYNYTDLFSWQAELPPLELQISENLQFIKEQQRQYLNPLQRQLDVLNSSISSIELQMDMNLGMPSNIIYPRPDYYGSSIQVLNTYTLQFRLDNLLKERDKLKRRMAPYERAINEAQASLDELYSRRDWLKEHIPAAKLFLHTLQENPLELVQTLTNKIWEALIHYEDTHLTGLSPQVRICLLAVRYLNQLTFYPGGYAPDYTNPIHRANYLRLCGFLWDMYLKVKQEKKDVAFEKILGSLIESTHVAEHGDLPYPTLTGYSATAWFGSNSQSMPECFAIQEHHLPILEEQILNNGIAFIAQNRPNQPTALQKHIISAVNLIDAEVKMKKQKNEEIDYHFYGRAVCILNNVFVNPTDKQSAKRLGEIAECASGNNSVGKHVLGGLLIVFGALLISASVVGFITTFGSSSVLSAWGFALGLSLFETEFVFGMASSLAATAGIGLTFFAGPKAIESGARKGLSQELMDIKEGIESYDEPPSYSIAVY
;
A
#
# COMPACT_ATOMS: atom_id res chain seq x y z
N MET A 1 3.63 -1.05 -18.08
CA MET A 1 3.40 0.15 -17.24
C MET A 1 4.42 1.21 -17.62
N PRO A 2 4.09 2.51 -17.57
CA PRO A 2 5.07 3.56 -17.79
C PRO A 2 6.26 3.38 -16.83
N SER A 3 7.45 3.79 -17.25
CA SER A 3 8.61 3.88 -16.37
C SER A 3 8.30 4.81 -15.21
N VAL A 4 8.65 4.41 -13.99
CA VAL A 4 8.65 5.31 -12.83
C VAL A 4 9.47 6.55 -13.19
N ASN A 5 8.93 7.73 -12.88
CA ASN A 5 9.58 9.00 -13.20
C ASN A 5 9.46 9.93 -11.98
N PRO A 6 10.44 9.94 -11.06
CA PRO A 6 10.38 10.76 -9.86
C PRO A 6 10.39 12.25 -10.22
N VAL A 7 9.64 13.06 -9.49
CA VAL A 7 9.76 14.52 -9.54
C VAL A 7 11.12 14.89 -8.94
N VAL A 8 12.02 15.44 -9.76
CA VAL A 8 13.37 15.80 -9.33
C VAL A 8 13.35 17.17 -8.65
N TYR A 9 13.89 17.24 -7.44
CA TYR A 9 14.03 18.49 -6.71
C TYR A 9 15.41 19.09 -6.94
N ASN A 10 15.45 20.27 -7.56
CA ASN A 10 16.65 21.07 -7.75
C ASN A 10 16.32 22.56 -7.63
N TYR A 11 17.34 23.41 -7.45
CA TYR A 11 17.11 24.85 -7.27
C TYR A 11 16.49 25.50 -8.50
N THR A 12 16.87 25.10 -9.72
CA THR A 12 16.33 25.66 -10.96
C THR A 12 14.83 25.45 -11.07
N ASP A 13 14.37 24.23 -10.81
CA ASP A 13 12.95 23.88 -10.82
C ASP A 13 12.22 24.53 -9.65
N LEU A 14 12.81 24.57 -8.46
CA LEU A 14 12.23 25.28 -7.33
C LEU A 14 12.01 26.78 -7.62
N PHE A 15 12.97 27.44 -8.26
CA PHE A 15 12.82 28.85 -8.66
C PHE A 15 11.74 29.02 -9.74
N SER A 16 11.67 28.12 -10.72
CA SER A 16 10.63 28.18 -11.75
C SER A 16 9.23 27.98 -11.17
N TRP A 17 9.05 27.01 -10.26
CA TRP A 17 7.80 26.75 -9.56
C TRP A 17 7.36 27.92 -8.68
N GLN A 18 8.30 28.57 -7.99
CA GLN A 18 8.01 29.76 -7.20
C GLN A 18 7.60 30.96 -8.06
N ALA A 19 8.19 31.11 -9.26
CA ALA A 19 7.82 32.14 -10.21
C ALA A 19 6.47 31.86 -10.89
N GLU A 20 6.10 30.58 -11.06
CA GLU A 20 4.83 30.15 -11.67
C GLU A 20 3.61 30.37 -10.75
N LEU A 21 3.78 30.26 -9.43
CA LEU A 21 2.64 30.29 -8.50
C LEU A 21 1.86 31.63 -8.50
N PRO A 22 2.49 32.83 -8.43
CA PRO A 22 1.76 34.09 -8.45
C PRO A 22 0.91 34.34 -9.72
N PRO A 23 1.44 34.19 -10.96
CA PRO A 23 0.62 34.39 -12.16
C PRO A 23 -0.49 33.35 -12.28
N LEU A 24 -0.29 32.13 -11.76
CA LEU A 24 -1.33 31.11 -11.72
C LEU A 24 -2.48 31.52 -10.78
N GLU A 25 -2.18 32.00 -9.56
CA GLU A 25 -3.20 32.49 -8.63
C GLU A 25 -3.97 33.71 -9.18
N LEU A 26 -3.30 34.54 -9.99
CA LEU A 26 -3.95 35.63 -10.72
C LEU A 26 -4.93 35.08 -11.77
N GLN A 27 -4.52 34.13 -12.62
CA GLN A 27 -5.39 33.52 -13.63
C GLN A 27 -6.62 32.85 -13.03
N ILE A 28 -6.48 32.18 -11.88
CA ILE A 28 -7.61 31.64 -11.12
C ILE A 28 -8.59 32.76 -10.74
N SER A 29 -8.07 33.85 -10.20
CA SER A 29 -8.88 34.99 -9.75
C SER A 29 -9.62 35.65 -10.92
N GLU A 30 -8.94 35.80 -12.07
CA GLU A 30 -9.50 36.35 -13.31
C GLU A 30 -10.60 35.46 -13.88
N ASN A 31 -10.40 34.14 -13.95
CA ASN A 31 -11.41 33.20 -14.43
C ASN A 31 -12.64 33.15 -13.51
N LEU A 32 -12.46 33.19 -12.19
CA LEU A 32 -13.56 33.28 -11.24
C LEU A 32 -14.36 34.59 -11.43
N GLN A 33 -13.67 35.71 -11.62
CA GLN A 33 -14.31 36.99 -11.87
C GLN A 33 -15.07 36.97 -13.20
N PHE A 34 -14.46 36.43 -14.26
CA PHE A 34 -15.08 36.27 -15.57
C PHE A 34 -16.38 35.47 -15.48
N ILE A 35 -16.38 34.29 -14.84
CA ILE A 35 -17.58 33.48 -14.66
C ILE A 35 -18.66 34.27 -13.92
N LYS A 36 -18.29 34.95 -12.82
CA LYS A 36 -19.22 35.76 -12.03
C LYS A 36 -19.83 36.90 -12.84
N GLU A 37 -19.04 37.56 -13.68
CA GLU A 37 -19.50 38.62 -14.57
C GLU A 37 -20.43 38.08 -15.66
N GLN A 38 -20.07 36.98 -16.32
CA GLN A 38 -20.91 36.33 -17.34
C GLN A 38 -22.26 35.91 -16.78
N GLN A 39 -22.26 35.29 -15.59
CA GLN A 39 -23.49 34.91 -14.89
C GLN A 39 -24.33 36.14 -14.52
N ARG A 40 -23.72 37.15 -13.90
CA ARG A 40 -24.44 38.32 -13.39
C ARG A 40 -25.00 39.21 -14.50
N GLN A 41 -24.20 39.49 -15.53
CA GLN A 41 -24.53 40.47 -16.55
C GLN A 41 -25.39 39.90 -17.68
N TYR A 42 -25.18 38.63 -18.04
CA TYR A 42 -25.83 38.05 -19.22
C TYR A 42 -26.78 36.91 -18.86
N LEU A 43 -26.32 35.85 -18.20
CA LEU A 43 -27.17 34.67 -17.99
C LEU A 43 -28.31 34.93 -17.01
N ASN A 44 -28.09 35.58 -15.88
CA ASN A 44 -29.14 35.81 -14.87
C ASN A 44 -30.33 36.61 -15.45
N PRO A 45 -30.13 37.72 -16.19
CA PRO A 45 -31.23 38.40 -16.86
C PRO A 45 -31.94 37.54 -17.91
N LEU A 46 -31.21 36.78 -18.72
CA LEU A 46 -31.78 35.92 -19.76
C LEU A 46 -32.57 34.75 -19.15
N GLN A 47 -32.08 34.17 -18.05
CA GLN A 47 -32.76 33.13 -17.29
C GLN A 47 -34.09 33.65 -16.73
N ARG A 48 -34.12 34.85 -16.14
CA ARG A 48 -35.38 35.46 -15.68
C ARG A 48 -36.39 35.65 -16.81
N GLN A 49 -35.93 36.07 -17.99
CA GLN A 49 -36.78 36.17 -19.18
C GLN A 49 -37.31 34.79 -19.59
N LEU A 50 -36.47 33.76 -19.53
CA LEU A 50 -36.84 32.39 -19.85
C LEU A 50 -37.88 31.85 -18.86
N ASP A 51 -37.73 32.13 -17.56
CA ASP A 51 -38.66 31.70 -16.52
C ASP A 51 -40.04 32.36 -16.69
N VAL A 52 -40.09 33.66 -16.98
CA VAL A 52 -41.34 34.40 -17.29
C VAL A 52 -42.01 33.82 -18.54
N LEU A 53 -41.21 33.51 -19.56
CA LEU A 53 -41.71 32.97 -20.82
C LEU A 53 -42.22 31.54 -20.66
N ASN A 54 -41.52 30.68 -19.92
CA ASN A 54 -41.96 29.34 -19.58
C ASN A 54 -43.27 29.38 -18.76
N SER A 55 -43.39 30.30 -17.80
CA SER A 55 -44.64 30.49 -17.04
C SER A 55 -45.82 30.89 -17.94
N SER A 56 -45.55 31.72 -18.96
CA SER A 56 -46.55 32.13 -19.94
C SER A 56 -46.97 30.99 -20.86
N ILE A 57 -46.01 30.16 -21.29
CA ILE A 57 -46.26 28.93 -22.06
C ILE A 57 -47.15 27.98 -21.25
N SER A 58 -46.77 27.65 -20.01
CA SER A 58 -47.56 26.75 -19.15
C SER A 58 -48.98 27.25 -18.93
N SER A 59 -49.17 28.57 -18.81
CA SER A 59 -50.50 29.17 -18.66
C SER A 59 -51.37 29.00 -19.91
N ILE A 60 -50.79 29.16 -21.11
CA ILE A 60 -51.50 28.95 -22.38
C ILE A 60 -51.81 27.48 -22.60
N GLU A 61 -50.86 26.58 -22.33
CA GLU A 61 -51.08 25.13 -22.40
C GLU A 61 -52.23 24.71 -21.49
N LEU A 62 -52.27 25.20 -20.25
CA LEU A 62 -53.37 24.95 -19.31
C LEU A 62 -54.71 25.49 -19.82
N GLN A 63 -54.74 26.68 -20.44
CA GLN A 63 -55.95 27.24 -21.04
C GLN A 63 -56.44 26.41 -22.24
N MET A 64 -55.52 25.89 -23.05
CA MET A 64 -55.84 25.00 -24.17
C MET A 64 -56.41 23.66 -23.67
N ASP A 65 -55.82 23.08 -22.63
CA ASP A 65 -56.30 21.84 -22.00
C ASP A 65 -57.70 22.01 -21.39
N MET A 66 -57.95 23.14 -20.72
CA MET A 66 -59.29 23.47 -20.20
C MET A 66 -60.32 23.65 -21.33
N ASN A 67 -59.93 24.23 -22.47
CA ASN A 67 -60.81 24.38 -23.63
C ASN A 67 -61.11 23.04 -24.35
N LEU A 68 -60.19 22.07 -24.27
CA LEU A 68 -60.37 20.70 -24.81
C LEU A 68 -61.11 19.77 -23.83
N GLY A 69 -61.00 20.03 -22.52
CA GLY A 69 -61.54 19.21 -21.43
C GLY A 69 -62.98 19.53 -21.01
N MET A 70 -63.68 20.48 -21.66
CA MET A 70 -65.10 20.72 -21.39
C MET A 70 -65.94 19.60 -22.00
N PRO A 71 -66.58 18.72 -21.20
CA PRO A 71 -67.56 17.78 -21.71
C PRO A 71 -68.71 18.61 -22.27
N SER A 72 -69.17 18.27 -23.48
CA SER A 72 -70.46 18.72 -23.97
C SER A 72 -71.51 18.36 -22.91
N ASN A 73 -72.00 19.36 -22.18
CA ASN A 73 -73.15 19.20 -21.31
C ASN A 73 -74.34 18.80 -22.18
N ILE A 74 -74.56 17.49 -22.27
CA ILE A 74 -75.81 16.89 -22.70
C ILE A 74 -76.80 17.23 -21.59
N ILE A 75 -77.74 18.12 -21.90
CA ILE A 75 -79.03 18.42 -21.27
C ILE A 75 -79.19 19.94 -21.41
N TYR A 76 -79.68 20.36 -22.59
CA TYR A 76 -80.36 21.61 -22.97
C TYR A 76 -79.92 22.03 -24.39
N PRO A 77 -80.76 21.83 -25.43
CA PRO A 77 -80.46 22.30 -26.77
C PRO A 77 -80.71 23.81 -26.82
N ARG A 78 -79.66 24.60 -26.59
CA ARG A 78 -79.67 26.04 -26.93
C ARG A 78 -79.12 26.18 -28.34
N PRO A 79 -79.79 26.91 -29.25
CA PRO A 79 -79.30 27.12 -30.61
C PRO A 79 -78.23 28.22 -30.63
N ASP A 80 -77.13 28.02 -29.89
CA ASP A 80 -75.94 28.87 -30.00
C ASP A 80 -74.96 28.20 -30.98
N TYR A 81 -75.30 28.27 -32.28
CA TYR A 81 -74.44 27.87 -33.41
C TYR A 81 -73.11 28.67 -33.50
N TYR A 82 -72.85 29.54 -32.51
CA TYR A 82 -71.65 30.37 -32.36
C TYR A 82 -70.69 29.85 -31.28
N GLY A 83 -71.07 28.87 -30.46
CA GLY A 83 -70.22 28.34 -29.39
C GLY A 83 -69.00 27.57 -29.92
N SER A 84 -69.17 26.77 -30.97
CA SER A 84 -68.09 25.96 -31.56
C SER A 84 -67.11 26.80 -32.39
N SER A 85 -67.59 27.80 -33.14
CA SER A 85 -66.73 28.66 -33.96
C SER A 85 -65.89 29.61 -33.10
N ILE A 86 -66.46 30.17 -32.03
CA ILE A 86 -65.71 31.01 -31.07
C ILE A 86 -64.69 30.19 -30.28
N GLN A 87 -65.04 28.97 -29.85
CA GLN A 87 -64.09 28.07 -29.19
C GLN A 87 -62.94 27.67 -30.13
N VAL A 88 -63.25 27.32 -31.39
CA VAL A 88 -62.24 27.01 -32.41
C VAL A 88 -61.33 28.21 -32.70
N LEU A 89 -61.89 29.42 -32.85
CA LEU A 89 -61.13 30.67 -33.01
C LEU A 89 -60.24 30.98 -31.80
N ASN A 90 -60.73 30.75 -30.58
CA ASN A 90 -59.95 30.91 -29.35
C ASN A 90 -58.80 29.91 -29.28
N THR A 91 -59.04 28.64 -29.61
CA THR A 91 -57.99 27.61 -29.65
C THR A 91 -56.92 27.93 -30.69
N TYR A 92 -57.30 28.36 -31.90
CA TYR A 92 -56.33 28.80 -32.91
C TYR A 92 -55.53 30.02 -32.46
N THR A 93 -56.15 30.98 -31.77
CA THR A 93 -55.47 32.16 -31.25
C THR A 93 -54.47 31.80 -30.16
N LEU A 94 -54.84 30.90 -29.25
CA LEU A 94 -53.96 30.37 -28.21
C LEU A 94 -52.80 29.56 -28.81
N GLN A 95 -53.07 28.76 -29.84
CA GLN A 95 -52.04 27.96 -30.51
C GLN A 95 -51.04 28.83 -31.27
N PHE A 96 -51.49 29.86 -31.98
CA PHE A 96 -50.60 30.83 -32.61
C PHE A 96 -49.74 31.57 -31.57
N ARG A 97 -50.32 31.92 -30.41
CA ARG A 97 -49.60 32.56 -29.32
C ARG A 97 -48.57 31.61 -28.69
N LEU A 98 -48.92 30.34 -28.51
CA LEU A 98 -48.01 29.29 -28.02
C LEU A 98 -46.83 29.10 -28.98
N ASP A 99 -47.09 28.98 -30.28
CA ASP A 99 -46.04 28.85 -31.30
C ASP A 99 -45.07 30.03 -31.29
N ASN A 100 -45.58 31.25 -31.08
CA ASN A 100 -44.75 32.44 -30.97
C ASN A 100 -43.89 32.42 -29.69
N LEU A 101 -44.47 32.06 -28.55
CA LEU A 101 -43.71 31.92 -27.31
C LEU A 101 -42.64 30.83 -27.40
N LEU A 102 -42.95 29.68 -28.01
CA LEU A 102 -41.98 28.61 -28.24
C LEU A 102 -40.82 29.08 -29.12
N LYS A 103 -41.09 29.84 -30.18
CA LYS A 103 -40.03 30.45 -31.02
C LYS A 103 -39.18 31.44 -30.23
N GLU A 104 -39.79 32.27 -29.38
CA GLU A 104 -39.08 33.21 -28.51
C GLU A 104 -38.21 32.48 -27.47
N ARG A 105 -38.72 31.39 -26.86
CA ARG A 105 -37.95 30.50 -25.98
C ARG A 105 -36.70 29.98 -26.67
N ASP A 106 -36.85 29.46 -27.88
CA ASP A 106 -35.75 28.85 -28.62
C ASP A 106 -34.73 29.90 -29.07
N LYS A 107 -35.19 31.11 -29.40
CA LYS A 107 -34.31 32.27 -29.66
C LYS A 107 -33.56 32.68 -28.40
N LEU A 108 -34.21 32.67 -27.25
CA LEU A 108 -33.62 33.03 -25.97
C LEU A 108 -32.56 32.01 -25.54
N LYS A 109 -32.86 30.71 -25.62
CA LYS A 109 -31.89 29.62 -25.40
C LYS A 109 -30.66 29.74 -26.31
N ARG A 110 -30.87 30.05 -27.60
CA ARG A 110 -29.76 30.31 -28.53
C ARG A 110 -28.89 31.51 -28.15
N ARG A 111 -29.47 32.54 -27.51
CA ARG A 111 -28.73 33.69 -26.98
C ARG A 111 -27.96 33.36 -25.69
N MET A 112 -28.43 32.41 -24.89
CA MET A 112 -27.78 31.96 -23.66
C MET A 112 -26.59 31.03 -23.93
N ALA A 113 -26.72 30.14 -24.92
CA ALA A 113 -25.71 29.14 -25.28
C ALA A 113 -24.24 29.61 -25.36
N PRO A 114 -23.90 30.76 -25.98
CA PRO A 114 -22.50 31.21 -26.02
C PRO A 114 -21.94 31.56 -24.63
N TYR A 115 -22.76 32.11 -23.73
CA TYR A 115 -22.34 32.45 -22.37
C TYR A 115 -22.19 31.20 -21.50
N GLU A 116 -23.10 30.24 -21.63
CA GLU A 116 -22.99 28.93 -20.98
C GLU A 116 -21.71 28.20 -21.41
N ARG A 117 -21.40 28.22 -22.72
CA ARG A 117 -20.15 27.63 -23.24
C ARG A 117 -18.91 28.31 -22.65
N ALA A 118 -18.86 29.64 -22.67
CA ALA A 118 -17.72 30.38 -22.13
C ALA A 118 -17.50 30.12 -20.63
N ILE A 119 -18.58 29.97 -19.84
CA ILE A 119 -18.48 29.60 -18.43
C ILE A 119 -17.94 28.18 -18.27
N ASN A 120 -18.43 27.22 -19.05
CA ASN A 120 -17.95 25.84 -18.98
C ASN A 120 -16.47 25.73 -19.36
N GLU A 121 -16.01 26.47 -20.38
CA GLU A 121 -14.60 26.55 -20.76
C GLU A 121 -13.74 27.16 -19.64
N ALA A 122 -14.21 28.24 -19.01
CA ALA A 122 -13.52 28.87 -17.88
C ALA A 122 -13.49 27.95 -16.64
N GLN A 123 -14.53 27.16 -16.40
CA GLN A 123 -14.58 26.18 -15.31
C GLN A 123 -13.59 25.03 -15.55
N ALA A 124 -13.52 24.48 -16.76
CA ALA A 124 -12.52 23.46 -17.10
C ALA A 124 -11.09 23.99 -16.91
N SER A 125 -10.83 25.24 -17.33
CA SER A 125 -9.55 25.90 -17.08
C SER A 125 -9.26 26.07 -15.58
N LEU A 126 -10.26 26.41 -14.77
CA LEU A 126 -10.10 26.50 -13.32
C LEU A 126 -9.72 25.17 -12.69
N ASP A 127 -10.30 24.04 -13.13
CA ASP A 127 -9.97 22.72 -12.61
C ASP A 127 -8.49 22.37 -12.85
N GLU A 128 -7.98 22.65 -14.06
CA GLU A 128 -6.56 22.46 -14.39
C GLU A 128 -5.65 23.38 -13.56
N LEU A 129 -6.02 24.66 -13.43
CA LEU A 129 -5.27 25.64 -12.65
C LEU A 129 -5.24 25.27 -11.16
N TYR A 130 -6.37 24.84 -10.58
CA TYR A 130 -6.42 24.39 -9.20
C TYR A 130 -5.55 23.15 -8.99
N SER A 131 -5.63 22.16 -9.87
CA SER A 131 -4.76 20.99 -9.80
C SER A 131 -3.28 21.37 -9.83
N ARG A 132 -2.88 22.31 -10.71
CA ARG A 132 -1.48 22.77 -10.79
C ARG A 132 -1.07 23.59 -9.57
N ARG A 133 -1.95 24.45 -9.05
CA ARG A 133 -1.72 25.21 -7.82
C ARG A 133 -1.48 24.30 -6.63
N ASP A 134 -2.33 23.28 -6.47
CA ASP A 134 -2.27 22.37 -5.33
C ASP A 134 -0.99 21.53 -5.41
N TRP A 135 -0.62 21.07 -6.61
CA TRP A 135 0.68 20.46 -6.88
C TRP A 135 1.85 21.37 -6.49
N LEU A 136 1.84 22.64 -6.89
CA LEU A 136 2.90 23.59 -6.55
C LEU A 136 2.96 23.85 -5.02
N LYS A 137 1.81 23.94 -4.36
CA LYS A 137 1.72 24.14 -2.90
C LYS A 137 2.26 22.95 -2.11
N GLU A 138 2.18 21.75 -2.66
CA GLU A 138 2.80 20.54 -2.10
C GLU A 138 4.31 20.49 -2.37
N HIS A 139 4.72 20.65 -3.62
CA HIS A 139 6.10 20.38 -4.04
C HIS A 139 7.09 21.51 -3.70
N ILE A 140 6.69 22.78 -3.68
CA ILE A 140 7.58 23.90 -3.31
C ILE A 140 8.15 23.74 -1.88
N PRO A 141 7.33 23.56 -0.82
CA PRO A 141 7.86 23.38 0.53
C PRO A 141 8.64 22.06 0.68
N ALA A 142 8.18 20.97 0.05
CA ALA A 142 8.88 19.69 0.07
C ALA A 142 10.29 19.78 -0.56
N ALA A 143 10.40 20.43 -1.72
CA ALA A 143 11.68 20.66 -2.40
C ALA A 143 12.61 21.56 -1.58
N LYS A 144 12.09 22.62 -0.93
CA LYS A 144 12.89 23.44 -0.01
C LYS A 144 13.47 22.63 1.13
N LEU A 145 12.63 21.82 1.78
CA LEU A 145 13.07 20.98 2.90
C LEU A 145 14.11 19.97 2.44
N PHE A 146 13.83 19.25 1.35
CA PHE A 146 14.76 18.27 0.78
C PHE A 146 16.13 18.88 0.45
N LEU A 147 16.16 19.99 -0.30
CA LEU A 147 17.40 20.64 -0.71
C LEU A 147 18.18 21.18 0.50
N HIS A 148 17.48 21.74 1.49
CA HIS A 148 18.08 22.19 2.73
C HIS A 148 18.69 21.02 3.53
N THR A 149 17.94 19.94 3.74
CA THR A 149 18.43 18.76 4.47
C THR A 149 19.60 18.10 3.72
N LEU A 150 19.55 18.03 2.39
CA LEU A 150 20.66 17.50 1.58
C LEU A 150 21.96 18.31 1.75
N GLN A 151 21.82 19.62 1.92
CA GLN A 151 22.96 20.51 2.13
C GLN A 151 23.46 20.45 3.57
N GLU A 152 22.59 20.64 4.55
CA GLU A 152 22.96 20.88 5.95
C GLU A 152 23.08 19.58 6.78
N ASN A 153 22.19 18.60 6.55
CA ASN A 153 22.12 17.36 7.31
C ASN A 153 21.78 16.12 6.44
N PRO A 154 22.64 15.76 5.48
CA PRO A 154 22.37 14.64 4.56
C PRO A 154 22.24 13.28 5.25
N LEU A 155 22.74 13.12 6.48
CA LEU A 155 22.57 11.90 7.27
C LEU A 155 21.08 11.60 7.53
N GLU A 156 20.26 12.63 7.75
CA GLU A 156 18.83 12.48 7.98
C GLU A 156 18.12 11.87 6.76
N LEU A 157 18.51 12.27 5.54
CA LEU A 157 17.99 11.68 4.31
C LEU A 157 18.39 10.22 4.17
N VAL A 158 19.64 9.88 4.51
CA VAL A 158 20.12 8.49 4.51
C VAL A 158 19.32 7.64 5.50
N GLN A 159 19.21 8.08 6.75
CA GLN A 159 18.48 7.35 7.80
C GLN A 159 17.00 7.20 7.45
N THR A 160 16.36 8.27 6.99
CA THR A 160 14.95 8.26 6.57
C THR A 160 14.74 7.28 5.42
N LEU A 161 15.60 7.30 4.39
CA LEU A 161 15.46 6.40 3.26
C LEU A 161 15.75 4.95 3.66
N THR A 162 16.80 4.68 4.44
CA THR A 162 17.10 3.34 4.96
C THR A 162 15.93 2.77 5.75
N ASN A 163 15.33 3.57 6.64
CA ASN A 163 14.16 3.14 7.43
C ASN A 163 12.95 2.88 6.53
N LYS A 164 12.66 3.76 5.57
CA LYS A 164 11.55 3.55 4.61
C LYS A 164 11.73 2.28 3.78
N ILE A 165 12.94 2.03 3.29
CA ILE A 165 13.26 0.80 2.53
C ILE A 165 13.06 -0.42 3.43
N TRP A 166 13.63 -0.39 4.63
CA TRP A 166 13.53 -1.50 5.58
C TRP A 166 12.06 -1.80 5.94
N GLU A 167 11.31 -0.78 6.35
CA GLU A 167 9.91 -0.93 6.75
C GLU A 167 9.04 -1.46 5.60
N ALA A 168 9.15 -0.86 4.40
CA ALA A 168 8.34 -1.25 3.26
C ALA A 168 8.62 -2.70 2.82
N LEU A 169 9.90 -3.08 2.74
CA LEU A 169 10.29 -4.38 2.20
C LEU A 169 10.15 -5.50 3.25
N ILE A 170 10.41 -5.22 4.53
CA ILE A 170 10.14 -6.19 5.59
C ILE A 170 8.63 -6.37 5.80
N HIS A 171 7.82 -5.30 5.72
CA HIS A 171 6.37 -5.46 5.77
C HIS A 171 5.84 -6.33 4.61
N TYR A 172 6.45 -6.20 3.42
CA TYR A 172 6.13 -7.06 2.29
C TYR A 172 6.48 -8.53 2.57
N GLU A 173 7.70 -8.80 3.05
CA GLU A 173 8.15 -10.15 3.44
C GLU A 173 7.21 -10.76 4.51
N ASP A 174 6.81 -9.97 5.51
CA ASP A 174 5.94 -10.43 6.61
C ASP A 174 4.52 -10.79 6.12
N THR A 175 3.99 -10.08 5.11
CA THR A 175 2.65 -10.33 4.57
C THR A 175 2.61 -11.37 3.45
N HIS A 176 3.77 -11.73 2.88
CA HIS A 176 3.91 -12.64 1.74
C HIS A 176 4.93 -13.74 2.04
N LEU A 177 4.64 -14.56 3.05
CA LEU A 177 5.56 -15.56 3.61
C LEU A 177 5.98 -16.67 2.63
N THR A 178 5.23 -16.89 1.54
CA THR A 178 5.43 -18.01 0.60
C THR A 178 5.15 -17.57 -0.83
N GLY A 179 5.75 -18.26 -1.81
CA GLY A 179 5.44 -18.03 -3.23
C GLY A 179 6.03 -16.74 -3.81
N LEU A 180 7.00 -16.13 -3.11
CA LEU A 180 7.76 -14.98 -3.59
C LEU A 180 8.58 -15.34 -4.83
N SER A 181 8.64 -14.43 -5.79
CA SER A 181 9.48 -14.62 -6.97
C SER A 181 10.98 -14.56 -6.63
N PRO A 182 11.84 -15.22 -7.41
CA PRO A 182 13.29 -15.18 -7.19
C PRO A 182 13.89 -13.78 -7.09
N GLN A 183 13.49 -12.81 -7.95
CA GLN A 183 14.05 -11.46 -7.86
C GLN A 183 13.58 -10.73 -6.60
N VAL A 184 12.33 -10.96 -6.16
CA VAL A 184 11.84 -10.39 -4.90
C VAL A 184 12.64 -10.95 -3.72
N ARG A 185 12.88 -12.27 -3.68
CA ARG A 185 13.72 -12.90 -2.65
C ARG A 185 15.14 -12.31 -2.63
N ILE A 186 15.76 -12.13 -3.80
CA ILE A 186 17.07 -11.48 -3.92
C ILE A 186 17.04 -10.06 -3.35
N CYS A 187 16.01 -9.27 -3.67
CA CYS A 187 15.86 -7.91 -3.12
C CYS A 187 15.76 -7.94 -1.58
N LEU A 188 14.93 -8.82 -1.03
CA LEU A 188 14.74 -8.97 0.42
C LEU A 188 16.02 -9.41 1.14
N LEU A 189 16.83 -10.26 0.50
CA LEU A 189 18.16 -10.62 1.02
C LEU A 189 19.12 -9.43 0.99
N ALA A 190 19.19 -8.69 -0.12
CA ALA A 190 20.08 -7.55 -0.28
C ALA A 190 19.78 -6.43 0.76
N VAL A 191 18.51 -6.25 1.13
CA VAL A 191 18.07 -5.28 2.16
C VAL A 191 18.71 -5.54 3.53
N ARG A 192 19.07 -6.79 3.84
CA ARG A 192 19.75 -7.14 5.10
C ARG A 192 21.18 -6.57 5.17
N TYR A 193 21.72 -6.13 4.04
CA TYR A 193 23.05 -5.55 3.91
C TYR A 193 23.04 -4.02 3.71
N LEU A 194 21.92 -3.33 3.96
CA LEU A 194 21.81 -1.87 3.80
C LEU A 194 22.91 -1.09 4.54
N ASN A 195 23.33 -1.56 5.73
CA ASN A 195 24.39 -0.93 6.51
C ASN A 195 25.74 -0.88 5.76
N GLN A 196 25.98 -1.80 4.81
CA GLN A 196 27.18 -1.79 3.97
C GLN A 196 27.15 -0.67 2.93
N LEU A 197 25.95 -0.21 2.52
CA LEU A 197 25.79 0.91 1.60
C LEU A 197 25.91 2.26 2.29
N THR A 198 25.62 2.32 3.59
CA THR A 198 25.52 3.55 4.37
C THR A 198 26.64 3.74 5.39
N PHE A 199 27.66 2.87 5.38
CA PHE A 199 28.78 2.96 6.29
C PHE A 199 29.50 4.32 6.19
N TYR A 200 29.94 4.84 7.33
CA TYR A 200 30.75 6.05 7.42
C TYR A 200 31.60 6.03 8.71
N PRO A 201 32.76 6.70 8.73
CA PRO A 201 33.56 6.81 9.93
C PRO A 201 32.92 7.81 10.91
N GLY A 202 32.62 7.36 12.13
CA GLY A 202 32.07 8.20 13.20
C GLY A 202 33.13 9.13 13.84
N GLY A 203 32.67 10.20 14.52
CA GLY A 203 33.53 11.10 15.30
C GLY A 203 34.20 12.24 14.53
N TYR A 204 33.88 12.41 13.24
CA TYR A 204 34.40 13.49 12.40
C TYR A 204 33.40 14.66 12.30
N ALA A 205 33.92 15.84 11.94
CA ALA A 205 33.11 17.05 11.76
C ALA A 205 32.16 16.95 10.53
N PRO A 206 31.02 17.67 10.54
CA PRO A 206 30.04 17.64 9.44
C PRO A 206 30.62 17.95 8.06
N ASP A 207 31.58 18.85 7.95
CA ASP A 207 32.23 19.19 6.67
C ASP A 207 32.91 17.99 6.00
N TYR A 208 33.38 17.03 6.80
CA TYR A 208 33.99 15.79 6.31
C TYR A 208 32.95 14.71 6.04
N THR A 209 31.94 14.58 6.91
CA THR A 209 30.96 13.48 6.83
C THR A 209 29.82 13.76 5.85
N ASN A 210 29.43 15.03 5.64
CA ASN A 210 28.32 15.42 4.76
C ASN A 210 28.51 14.95 3.30
N PRO A 211 29.70 15.10 2.67
CA PRO A 211 29.96 14.52 1.36
C PRO A 211 29.77 13.00 1.31
N ILE A 212 30.18 12.28 2.38
CA ILE A 212 30.02 10.83 2.49
C ILE A 212 28.53 10.47 2.55
N HIS A 213 27.75 11.17 3.37
CA HIS A 213 26.31 10.94 3.49
C HIS A 213 25.54 11.23 2.20
N ARG A 214 25.93 12.27 1.45
CA ARG A 214 25.38 12.56 0.12
C ARG A 214 25.64 11.41 -0.86
N ALA A 215 26.85 10.86 -0.88
CA ALA A 215 27.17 9.68 -1.67
C ALA A 215 26.39 8.44 -1.19
N ASN A 216 26.24 8.24 0.12
CA ASN A 216 25.44 7.14 0.69
C ASN A 216 23.96 7.24 0.28
N TYR A 217 23.39 8.45 0.26
CA TYR A 217 22.03 8.67 -0.20
C TYR A 217 21.87 8.28 -1.68
N LEU A 218 22.81 8.67 -2.55
CA LEU A 218 22.80 8.23 -3.96
C LEU A 218 22.97 6.72 -4.12
N ARG A 219 23.82 6.07 -3.30
CA ARG A 219 23.95 4.60 -3.30
C ARG A 219 22.62 3.92 -3.00
N LEU A 220 21.86 4.41 -2.02
CA LEU A 220 20.53 3.91 -1.70
C LEU A 220 19.52 4.14 -2.85
N CYS A 221 19.58 5.29 -3.52
CA CYS A 221 18.76 5.56 -4.69
C CYS A 221 19.08 4.58 -5.82
N GLY A 222 20.37 4.37 -6.12
CA GLY A 222 20.83 3.41 -7.13
C GLY A 222 20.45 1.97 -6.80
N PHE A 223 20.52 1.60 -5.51
CA PHE A 223 20.06 0.30 -5.02
C PHE A 223 18.57 0.08 -5.29
N LEU A 224 17.72 1.08 -5.05
CA LEU A 224 16.29 1.01 -5.36
C LEU A 224 16.01 0.86 -6.85
N TRP A 225 16.71 1.64 -7.69
CA TRP A 225 16.59 1.53 -9.14
C TRP A 225 16.99 0.14 -9.66
N ASP A 226 18.11 -0.42 -9.18
CA ASP A 226 18.55 -1.76 -9.56
C ASP A 226 17.50 -2.84 -9.19
N MET A 227 16.97 -2.80 -7.97
CA MET A 227 15.90 -3.71 -7.55
C MET A 227 14.65 -3.56 -8.43
N TYR A 228 14.20 -2.32 -8.67
CA TYR A 228 13.02 -2.04 -9.49
C TYR A 228 13.17 -2.58 -10.91
N LEU A 229 14.32 -2.35 -11.55
CA LEU A 229 14.58 -2.80 -12.92
C LEU A 229 14.60 -4.33 -13.01
N LYS A 230 15.24 -5.02 -12.06
CA LYS A 230 15.30 -6.49 -12.01
C LYS A 230 13.92 -7.12 -11.79
N VAL A 231 13.14 -6.60 -10.84
CA VAL A 231 11.77 -7.08 -10.56
C VAL A 231 10.84 -6.81 -11.75
N LYS A 232 10.91 -5.60 -12.33
CA LYS A 232 10.15 -5.23 -13.52
C LYS A 232 10.49 -6.08 -14.73
N GLN A 233 11.75 -6.47 -14.89
CA GLN A 233 12.18 -7.36 -15.96
C GLN A 233 11.60 -8.76 -15.78
N GLU A 234 11.52 -9.25 -14.53
CA GLU A 234 10.95 -10.57 -14.22
C GLU A 234 9.44 -10.64 -14.48
N LYS A 235 8.70 -9.55 -14.26
CA LYS A 235 7.24 -9.44 -14.48
C LYS A 235 6.38 -10.46 -13.70
N LYS A 236 6.88 -10.95 -12.57
CA LYS A 236 6.17 -11.93 -11.72
C LYS A 236 5.50 -11.31 -10.49
N ASP A 237 5.94 -10.14 -10.05
CA ASP A 237 5.43 -9.51 -8.84
C ASP A 237 5.16 -8.01 -9.01
N VAL A 238 3.94 -7.70 -9.47
CA VAL A 238 3.48 -6.33 -9.72
C VAL A 238 3.25 -5.56 -8.40
N ALA A 239 2.95 -6.25 -7.31
CA ALA A 239 2.74 -5.61 -6.01
C ALA A 239 4.07 -5.07 -5.46
N PHE A 240 5.12 -5.89 -5.49
CA PHE A 240 6.46 -5.48 -5.12
C PHE A 240 7.03 -4.41 -6.06
N GLU A 241 6.81 -4.53 -7.39
CA GLU A 241 7.20 -3.51 -8.37
C GLU A 241 6.63 -2.13 -8.00
N LYS A 242 5.35 -2.06 -7.59
CA LYS A 242 4.70 -0.81 -7.18
C LYS A 242 5.29 -0.22 -5.90
N ILE A 243 5.65 -1.06 -4.92
CA ILE A 243 6.31 -0.63 -3.68
C ILE A 243 7.65 0.01 -4.00
N LEU A 244 8.47 -0.66 -4.83
CA LEU A 244 9.75 -0.11 -5.28
C LEU A 244 9.57 1.19 -6.08
N GLY A 245 8.56 1.27 -6.95
CA GLY A 245 8.24 2.49 -7.68
C GLY A 245 7.91 3.67 -6.76
N SER A 246 7.07 3.45 -5.74
CA SER A 246 6.75 4.48 -4.75
C SER A 246 7.97 4.91 -3.92
N LEU A 247 8.84 3.97 -3.54
CA LEU A 247 10.09 4.29 -2.87
C LEU A 247 10.98 5.18 -3.75
N ILE A 248 11.14 4.82 -5.03
CA ILE A 248 11.90 5.61 -6.02
C ILE A 248 11.31 7.01 -6.18
N GLU A 249 9.99 7.14 -6.31
CA GLU A 249 9.30 8.45 -6.43
C GLU A 249 9.61 9.35 -5.23
N SER A 250 9.72 8.77 -4.03
CA SER A 250 10.06 9.50 -2.81
C SER A 250 11.53 9.94 -2.70
N THR A 251 12.42 9.45 -3.57
CA THR A 251 13.85 9.81 -3.53
C THR A 251 14.15 11.15 -4.20
N HIS A 252 13.30 11.58 -5.13
CA HIS A 252 13.51 12.75 -5.97
C HIS A 252 14.80 12.71 -6.82
N VAL A 253 15.32 11.51 -7.08
CA VAL A 253 16.54 11.27 -7.88
C VAL A 253 16.21 10.38 -9.07
N ALA A 254 16.46 10.88 -10.28
CA ALA A 254 16.30 10.11 -11.52
C ALA A 254 17.32 8.97 -11.62
N GLU A 255 17.01 7.92 -12.38
CA GLU A 255 17.84 6.72 -12.55
C GLU A 255 19.30 7.04 -12.92
N HIS A 256 19.48 7.92 -13.92
CA HIS A 256 20.80 8.36 -14.38
C HIS A 256 21.16 9.76 -13.85
N GLY A 257 20.48 10.22 -12.80
CA GLY A 257 20.71 11.51 -12.15
C GLY A 257 21.78 11.46 -11.07
N ASP A 258 22.39 12.61 -10.82
CA ASP A 258 23.20 12.92 -9.64
C ASP A 258 22.39 13.83 -8.70
N LEU A 259 22.93 14.17 -7.53
CA LEU A 259 22.36 15.18 -6.64
C LEU A 259 22.33 16.57 -7.31
N PRO A 260 21.36 17.42 -6.93
CA PRO A 260 21.30 18.78 -7.43
C PRO A 260 22.54 19.61 -7.03
N TYR A 261 22.92 20.57 -7.88
CA TYR A 261 23.89 21.61 -7.52
C TYR A 261 23.45 22.34 -6.23
N PRO A 262 24.35 22.71 -5.30
CA PRO A 262 25.81 22.55 -5.33
C PRO A 262 26.32 21.22 -4.76
N THR A 263 25.43 20.27 -4.45
CA THR A 263 25.74 19.02 -3.75
C THR A 263 26.13 17.84 -4.66
N LEU A 264 26.43 18.12 -5.92
CA LEU A 264 26.84 17.14 -6.94
C LEU A 264 27.97 16.23 -6.43
N THR A 265 27.90 14.95 -6.78
CA THR A 265 28.94 13.97 -6.45
C THR A 265 29.83 13.63 -7.65
N GLY A 266 29.39 13.97 -8.87
CA GLY A 266 30.07 13.67 -10.13
C GLY A 266 29.69 12.33 -10.75
N TYR A 267 28.81 11.55 -10.12
CA TYR A 267 28.39 10.22 -10.59
C TYR A 267 26.88 10.05 -10.43
N SER A 268 26.27 9.25 -11.33
CA SER A 268 24.85 8.92 -11.20
C SER A 268 24.58 8.00 -10.00
N ALA A 269 23.33 7.96 -9.55
CA ALA A 269 22.87 7.01 -8.53
C ALA A 269 23.23 5.55 -8.90
N THR A 270 22.97 5.16 -10.15
CA THR A 270 23.31 3.82 -10.66
C THR A 270 24.81 3.54 -10.69
N ALA A 271 25.65 4.54 -10.97
CA ALA A 271 27.10 4.37 -10.97
C ALA A 271 27.65 4.18 -9.55
N TRP A 272 27.15 4.96 -8.58
CA TRP A 272 27.50 4.79 -7.17
C TRP A 272 27.15 3.39 -6.66
N PHE A 273 25.92 2.94 -6.91
CA PHE A 273 25.51 1.59 -6.51
C PHE A 273 26.26 0.50 -7.30
N GLY A 274 26.50 0.70 -8.60
CA GLY A 274 27.22 -0.24 -9.44
C GLY A 274 28.64 -0.54 -8.94
N SER A 275 29.34 0.47 -8.40
CA SER A 275 30.64 0.26 -7.75
C SER A 275 30.55 -0.64 -6.51
N ASN A 276 29.53 -0.43 -5.66
CA ASN A 276 29.28 -1.27 -4.49
C ASN A 276 28.87 -2.70 -4.89
N SER A 277 28.09 -2.86 -5.96
CA SER A 277 27.71 -4.17 -6.48
C SER A 277 28.90 -4.96 -7.02
N GLN A 278 29.92 -4.28 -7.53
CA GLN A 278 31.17 -4.91 -7.98
C GLN A 278 32.11 -5.26 -6.83
N SER A 279 32.16 -4.43 -5.78
CA SER A 279 33.04 -4.67 -4.64
C SER A 279 32.50 -5.71 -3.66
N MET A 280 31.17 -5.85 -3.56
CA MET A 280 30.48 -6.80 -2.67
C MET A 280 29.43 -7.62 -3.43
N PRO A 281 29.85 -8.43 -4.43
CA PRO A 281 28.93 -9.17 -5.29
C PRO A 281 28.05 -10.17 -4.52
N GLU A 282 28.56 -10.73 -3.43
CA GLU A 282 27.82 -11.65 -2.55
C GLU A 282 26.59 -11.01 -1.88
N CYS A 283 26.58 -9.69 -1.72
CA CYS A 283 25.48 -8.95 -1.12
C CYS A 283 24.51 -8.39 -2.17
N PHE A 284 25.03 -7.89 -3.29
CA PHE A 284 24.29 -7.01 -4.21
C PHE A 284 24.23 -7.50 -5.66
N ALA A 285 25.05 -8.48 -6.04
CA ALA A 285 25.06 -9.09 -7.38
C ALA A 285 24.63 -10.57 -7.36
N ILE A 286 23.71 -10.92 -6.45
CA ILE A 286 23.22 -12.28 -6.29
C ILE A 286 22.51 -12.74 -7.56
N GLN A 287 22.95 -13.88 -8.11
CA GLN A 287 22.33 -14.50 -9.27
C GLN A 287 21.28 -15.53 -8.82
N GLU A 288 20.20 -15.67 -9.59
CA GLU A 288 19.07 -16.54 -9.26
C GLU A 288 19.46 -17.99 -8.95
N HIS A 289 20.41 -18.57 -9.68
CA HIS A 289 20.85 -19.95 -9.45
C HIS A 289 21.63 -20.15 -8.14
N HIS A 290 22.15 -19.08 -7.53
CA HIS A 290 22.80 -19.14 -6.21
C HIS A 290 21.79 -18.97 -5.06
N LEU A 291 20.57 -18.53 -5.35
CA LEU A 291 19.56 -18.22 -4.33
C LEU A 291 19.27 -19.40 -3.39
N PRO A 292 19.03 -20.65 -3.87
CA PRO A 292 18.75 -21.77 -2.97
C PRO A 292 19.90 -22.08 -2.02
N ILE A 293 21.15 -21.95 -2.49
CA ILE A 293 22.36 -22.22 -1.70
C ILE A 293 22.49 -21.16 -0.60
N LEU A 294 22.26 -19.89 -0.93
CA LEU A 294 22.33 -18.79 0.03
C LEU A 294 21.23 -18.90 1.09
N GLU A 295 20.00 -19.23 0.70
CA GLU A 295 18.89 -19.42 1.65
C GLU A 295 19.14 -20.62 2.57
N GLU A 296 19.68 -21.74 2.05
CA GLU A 296 20.11 -22.87 2.87
C GLU A 296 21.22 -22.48 3.86
N GLN A 297 22.20 -21.67 3.43
CA GLN A 297 23.24 -21.17 4.32
C GLN A 297 22.69 -20.26 5.43
N ILE A 298 21.77 -19.34 5.11
CA ILE A 298 21.13 -18.46 6.10
C ILE A 298 20.40 -19.28 7.15
N LEU A 299 19.62 -20.29 6.72
CA LEU A 299 18.95 -21.22 7.61
C LEU A 299 19.95 -21.94 8.53
N ASN A 300 20.97 -22.57 7.95
CA ASN A 300 21.94 -23.37 8.69
C ASN A 300 22.74 -22.53 9.70
N ASN A 301 23.16 -21.32 9.30
CA ASN A 301 23.82 -20.37 10.17
C ASN A 301 22.91 -19.92 11.32
N GLY A 302 21.63 -19.70 11.02
CA GLY A 302 20.63 -19.35 12.03
C GLY A 302 20.42 -20.45 13.07
N ILE A 303 20.32 -21.72 12.63
CA ILE A 303 20.21 -22.89 13.50
C ILE A 303 21.47 -23.04 14.37
N ALA A 304 22.65 -22.90 13.74
CA ALA A 304 23.93 -23.00 14.43
C ALA A 304 24.10 -21.91 15.50
N PHE A 305 23.64 -20.69 15.25
CA PHE A 305 23.69 -19.59 16.22
C PHE A 305 22.96 -19.95 17.52
N ILE A 306 21.73 -20.46 17.44
CA ILE A 306 20.96 -20.86 18.61
C ILE A 306 21.61 -22.06 19.31
N ALA A 307 22.13 -23.03 18.56
CA ALA A 307 22.82 -24.18 19.13
C ALA A 307 24.09 -23.79 19.90
N GLN A 308 24.87 -22.83 19.40
CA GLN A 308 26.12 -22.37 20.01
C GLN A 308 25.89 -21.44 21.21
N ASN A 309 24.80 -20.67 21.20
CA ASN A 309 24.48 -19.69 22.26
C ASN A 309 23.47 -20.22 23.28
N ARG A 310 23.26 -21.55 23.38
CA ARG A 310 22.33 -22.12 24.38
C ARG A 310 22.81 -21.80 25.79
N PRO A 311 22.00 -21.11 26.63
CA PRO A 311 22.36 -20.87 28.01
C PRO A 311 22.32 -22.18 28.81
N ASN A 312 23.16 -22.28 29.84
CA ASN A 312 23.19 -23.44 30.74
C ASN A 312 21.86 -23.65 31.48
N GLN A 313 21.10 -22.57 31.70
CA GLN A 313 19.77 -22.59 32.30
C GLN A 313 18.82 -21.71 31.45
N PRO A 314 18.14 -22.29 30.45
CA PRO A 314 17.24 -21.53 29.58
C PRO A 314 15.96 -21.13 30.30
N THR A 315 15.51 -19.90 30.06
CA THR A 315 14.17 -19.42 30.46
C THR A 315 13.08 -20.19 29.74
N ALA A 316 11.82 -20.07 30.18
CA ALA A 316 10.68 -20.69 29.49
C ALA A 316 10.64 -20.28 28.00
N LEU A 317 10.75 -18.97 27.73
CA LEU A 317 10.81 -18.41 26.37
C LEU A 317 11.96 -19.02 25.54
N GLN A 318 13.16 -19.11 26.11
CA GLN A 318 14.32 -19.69 25.42
C GLN A 318 14.15 -21.19 25.14
N LYS A 319 13.47 -21.95 26.02
CA LYS A 319 13.15 -23.36 25.78
C LYS A 319 12.24 -23.52 24.57
N HIS A 320 11.19 -22.69 24.46
CA HIS A 320 10.28 -22.70 23.32
C HIS A 320 11.01 -22.32 22.01
N ILE A 321 11.88 -21.30 22.04
CA ILE A 321 12.72 -20.93 20.88
C ILE A 321 13.62 -22.10 20.45
N ILE A 322 14.31 -22.74 21.40
CA ILE A 322 15.18 -23.89 21.11
C ILE A 322 14.35 -25.06 20.54
N SER A 323 13.16 -25.32 21.08
CA SER A 323 12.22 -26.34 20.59
C SER A 323 11.81 -26.06 19.14
N ALA A 324 11.35 -24.84 18.85
CA ALA A 324 10.95 -24.41 17.50
C ALA A 324 12.08 -24.58 16.47
N VAL A 325 13.31 -24.19 16.80
CA VAL A 325 14.47 -24.35 15.91
C VAL A 325 14.79 -25.83 15.65
N ASN A 326 14.71 -26.69 16.68
CA ASN A 326 14.95 -28.12 16.51
C ASN A 326 13.86 -28.77 15.63
N LEU A 327 12.61 -28.33 15.74
CA LEU A 327 11.51 -28.81 14.88
C LEU A 327 11.75 -28.43 13.42
N ILE A 328 12.18 -27.20 13.15
CA ILE A 328 12.55 -26.74 11.80
C ILE A 328 13.71 -27.56 11.23
N ASP A 329 14.79 -27.74 11.99
CA ASP A 329 15.96 -28.52 11.57
C ASP A 329 15.59 -29.98 11.26
N ALA A 330 14.75 -30.60 12.09
CA ALA A 330 14.25 -31.95 11.88
C ALA A 330 13.42 -32.07 10.59
N GLU A 331 12.55 -31.10 10.30
CA GLU A 331 11.77 -31.09 9.06
C GLU A 331 12.67 -30.99 7.83
N VAL A 332 13.59 -30.03 7.82
CA VAL A 332 14.46 -29.77 6.66
C VAL A 332 15.33 -30.99 6.38
N LYS A 333 15.91 -31.62 7.41
CA LYS A 333 16.67 -32.87 7.27
C LYS A 333 15.83 -34.00 6.70
N MET A 334 14.59 -34.13 7.16
CA MET A 334 13.68 -35.15 6.70
C MET A 334 13.28 -34.93 5.23
N LYS A 335 12.91 -33.71 4.84
CA LYS A 335 12.58 -33.37 3.44
C LYS A 335 13.76 -33.64 2.51
N LYS A 336 14.98 -33.32 2.98
CA LYS A 336 16.22 -33.60 2.25
C LYS A 336 16.44 -35.11 2.05
N GLN A 337 16.14 -35.93 3.07
CA GLN A 337 16.18 -37.40 2.96
C GLN A 337 15.13 -37.96 1.99
N LYS A 338 13.94 -37.35 1.95
CA LYS A 338 12.84 -37.75 1.05
C LYS A 338 12.93 -37.17 -0.36
N ASN A 339 13.94 -36.33 -0.62
CA ASN A 339 14.09 -35.58 -1.87
C ASN A 339 12.85 -34.74 -2.22
N GLU A 340 12.26 -34.12 -1.20
CA GLU A 340 11.14 -33.19 -1.32
C GLU A 340 11.64 -31.75 -1.50
N GLU A 341 10.83 -30.90 -2.11
CA GLU A 341 11.14 -29.47 -2.26
C GLU A 341 11.14 -28.76 -0.89
N ILE A 342 12.18 -27.96 -0.64
CA ILE A 342 12.39 -27.24 0.61
C ILE A 342 12.33 -25.75 0.32
N ASP A 343 11.40 -25.06 0.97
CA ASP A 343 11.35 -23.59 0.92
C ASP A 343 12.34 -23.00 1.95
N TYR A 344 13.61 -22.95 1.58
CA TYR A 344 14.68 -22.43 2.45
C TYR A 344 14.46 -20.97 2.85
N HIS A 345 13.80 -20.17 2.01
CA HIS A 345 13.44 -18.79 2.34
C HIS A 345 12.56 -18.72 3.59
N PHE A 346 11.46 -19.47 3.58
CA PHE A 346 10.50 -19.51 4.68
C PHE A 346 11.17 -19.94 5.99
N TYR A 347 11.93 -21.03 5.95
CA TYR A 347 12.63 -21.54 7.13
C TYR A 347 13.71 -20.59 7.63
N GLY A 348 14.52 -20.06 6.70
CA GLY A 348 15.56 -19.09 7.02
C GLY A 348 14.96 -17.85 7.69
N ARG A 349 13.82 -17.35 7.19
CA ARG A 349 13.10 -16.23 7.79
C ARG A 349 12.60 -16.54 9.21
N ALA A 350 11.93 -17.67 9.40
CA ALA A 350 11.44 -18.08 10.72
C ALA A 350 12.58 -18.16 11.74
N VAL A 351 13.70 -18.80 11.37
CA VAL A 351 14.88 -18.89 12.23
C VAL A 351 15.52 -17.53 12.48
N CYS A 352 15.58 -16.63 11.49
CA CYS A 352 16.07 -15.27 11.72
C CYS A 352 15.23 -14.50 12.75
N ILE A 353 13.90 -14.60 12.71
CA ILE A 353 13.04 -13.93 13.70
C ILE A 353 13.22 -14.58 15.08
N LEU A 354 13.31 -15.90 15.16
CA LEU A 354 13.62 -16.61 16.42
C LEU A 354 14.96 -16.16 17.01
N ASN A 355 15.99 -15.95 16.19
CA ASN A 355 17.28 -15.43 16.62
C ASN A 355 17.18 -14.01 17.17
N ASN A 356 16.37 -13.14 16.54
CA ASN A 356 16.15 -11.79 17.03
C ASN A 356 15.48 -11.79 18.41
N VAL A 357 14.45 -12.62 18.62
CA VAL A 357 13.80 -12.77 19.94
C VAL A 357 14.76 -13.38 20.96
N PHE A 358 15.58 -14.34 20.55
CA PHE A 358 16.56 -14.98 21.43
C PHE A 358 17.57 -13.98 22.01
N VAL A 359 18.01 -13.01 21.19
CA VAL A 359 18.94 -11.95 21.58
C VAL A 359 18.21 -10.81 22.31
N ASN A 360 17.02 -10.43 21.84
CA ASN A 360 16.22 -9.36 22.40
C ASN A 360 14.78 -9.83 22.69
N PRO A 361 14.51 -10.35 23.90
CA PRO A 361 13.21 -10.90 24.25
C PRO A 361 12.09 -9.85 24.39
N THR A 362 12.42 -8.56 24.29
CA THR A 362 11.45 -7.45 24.39
C THR A 362 10.93 -6.97 23.03
N ASP A 363 11.39 -7.56 21.92
CA ASP A 363 10.97 -7.16 20.58
C ASP A 363 9.53 -7.61 20.25
N LYS A 364 8.57 -6.74 20.57
CA LYS A 364 7.14 -6.93 20.29
C LYS A 364 6.83 -7.04 18.79
N GLN A 365 7.66 -6.48 17.91
CA GLN A 365 7.44 -6.61 16.47
C GLN A 365 7.76 -8.03 16.00
N SER A 366 8.82 -8.63 16.53
CA SER A 366 9.13 -10.04 16.28
C SER A 366 8.05 -10.98 16.83
N ALA A 367 7.41 -10.67 17.96
CA ALA A 367 6.27 -11.44 18.48
C ALA A 367 5.09 -11.48 17.49
N LYS A 368 4.72 -10.32 16.93
CA LYS A 368 3.66 -10.23 15.91
C LYS A 368 3.98 -11.08 14.69
N ARG A 369 5.22 -10.99 14.17
CA ARG A 369 5.68 -11.78 13.01
C ARG A 369 5.65 -13.28 13.26
N LEU A 370 6.08 -13.73 14.44
CA LEU A 370 6.01 -15.15 14.81
C LEU A 370 4.55 -15.64 14.87
N GLY A 371 3.61 -14.81 15.31
CA GLY A 371 2.18 -15.11 15.25
C GLY A 371 1.67 -15.30 13.82
N GLU A 372 2.04 -14.41 12.90
CA GLU A 372 1.67 -14.51 11.48
C GLU A 372 2.26 -15.78 10.83
N ILE A 373 3.49 -16.14 11.17
CA ILE A 373 4.11 -17.41 10.74
C ILE A 373 3.41 -18.62 11.38
N ALA A 374 3.02 -18.54 12.65
CA ALA A 374 2.29 -19.60 13.36
C ALA A 374 0.92 -19.87 12.72
N GLU A 375 0.20 -18.82 12.32
CA GLU A 375 -1.06 -18.93 11.59
C GLU A 375 -0.86 -19.61 10.24
N CYS A 376 0.18 -19.22 9.48
CA CYS A 376 0.53 -19.86 8.22
C CYS A 376 0.88 -21.35 8.41
N ALA A 377 1.70 -21.67 9.42
CA ALA A 377 2.12 -23.03 9.77
C ALA A 377 0.94 -23.93 10.22
N SER A 378 -0.11 -23.34 10.81
CA SER A 378 -1.30 -24.07 11.23
C SER A 378 -2.20 -24.55 10.08
N GLY A 379 -1.99 -24.03 8.86
CA GLY A 379 -2.83 -24.31 7.69
C GLY A 379 -4.16 -23.53 7.67
N ASN A 380 -4.34 -22.55 8.55
CA ASN A 380 -5.47 -21.64 8.48
C ASN A 380 -5.24 -20.61 7.37
N ASN A 381 -6.06 -20.64 6.31
CA ASN A 381 -6.06 -19.72 5.16
C ASN A 381 -6.48 -18.26 5.49
N SER A 382 -6.11 -17.75 6.67
CA SER A 382 -6.41 -16.39 7.15
C SER A 382 -5.56 -15.32 6.45
N VAL A 383 -4.30 -15.64 6.11
CA VAL A 383 -3.30 -14.68 5.61
C VAL A 383 -3.74 -14.01 4.29
N GLY A 384 -4.44 -14.75 3.42
CA GLY A 384 -4.96 -14.22 2.15
C GLY A 384 -6.04 -13.13 2.28
N LYS A 385 -6.67 -12.96 3.46
CA LYS A 385 -7.64 -11.88 3.70
C LYS A 385 -7.00 -10.59 4.22
N HIS A 386 -5.77 -10.65 4.72
CA HIS A 386 -5.01 -9.47 5.16
C HIS A 386 -4.24 -8.78 4.03
N VAL A 387 -4.05 -9.44 2.88
CA VAL A 387 -3.38 -8.90 1.68
C VAL A 387 -4.10 -7.65 1.12
N LEU A 388 -5.43 -7.57 1.26
CA LEU A 388 -6.17 -6.37 0.87
C LEU A 388 -6.11 -5.25 1.94
N GLY A 389 -5.84 -5.60 3.20
CA GLY A 389 -5.77 -4.66 4.33
C GLY A 389 -4.39 -4.02 4.53
N GLY A 390 -3.30 -4.77 4.31
CA GLY A 390 -1.92 -4.27 4.46
C GLY A 390 -1.52 -3.24 3.39
N LEU A 391 -1.93 -3.47 2.13
CA LEU A 391 -1.80 -2.49 1.05
C LEU A 391 -2.56 -1.18 1.33
N LEU A 392 -3.66 -1.24 2.10
CA LEU A 392 -4.41 -0.05 2.54
C LEU A 392 -3.78 0.67 3.73
N ILE A 393 -2.92 0.03 4.53
CA ILE A 393 -2.25 0.68 5.67
C ILE A 393 -1.06 1.53 5.21
N VAL A 394 -0.29 1.05 4.22
CA VAL A 394 0.84 1.82 3.65
C VAL A 394 0.35 2.97 2.76
N PHE A 395 -0.71 2.76 1.96
CA PHE A 395 -1.38 3.87 1.27
C PHE A 395 -2.15 4.78 2.24
N GLY A 396 -2.67 4.24 3.35
CA GLY A 396 -3.41 4.97 4.37
C GLY A 396 -2.54 5.91 5.20
N ALA A 397 -1.32 5.51 5.59
CA ALA A 397 -0.42 6.36 6.36
C ALA A 397 0.10 7.58 5.57
N LEU A 398 0.12 7.51 4.23
CA LEU A 398 0.40 8.64 3.35
C LEU A 398 -0.85 9.50 3.03
N LEU A 399 -2.07 9.01 3.32
CA LEU A 399 -3.35 9.70 3.03
C LEU A 399 -4.14 10.16 4.27
N ILE A 400 -3.72 9.82 5.50
CA ILE A 400 -4.35 10.28 6.76
C ILE A 400 -3.83 11.69 7.16
N SER A 401 -3.82 12.59 6.19
CA SER A 401 -3.97 14.04 6.42
C SER A 401 -5.29 14.56 5.85
N ALA A 402 -6.20 13.67 5.40
CA ALA A 402 -7.56 14.03 5.04
C ALA A 402 -8.60 13.00 5.56
N SER A 403 -9.52 13.51 6.39
CA SER A 403 -10.85 12.97 6.71
C SER A 403 -11.04 12.24 8.04
N VAL A 404 -11.35 13.06 9.04
CA VAL A 404 -12.19 12.75 10.21
C VAL A 404 -13.65 12.53 9.75
N VAL A 405 -14.37 11.67 10.49
CA VAL A 405 -15.82 11.36 10.47
C VAL A 405 -16.20 10.08 9.71
N GLY A 406 -16.60 9.05 10.46
CA GLY A 406 -17.32 7.89 9.92
C GLY A 406 -17.20 6.56 10.66
N PHE A 407 -17.07 6.55 11.99
CA PHE A 407 -17.25 5.31 12.76
C PHE A 407 -18.75 5.10 13.05
N ILE A 408 -19.20 3.84 12.92
CA ILE A 408 -20.31 3.14 13.61
C ILE A 408 -21.30 2.42 12.66
N THR A 409 -21.57 1.15 13.02
CA THR A 409 -22.51 0.12 12.51
C THR A 409 -21.90 -0.85 11.48
N THR A 410 -21.87 -2.19 11.63
CA THR A 410 -22.76 -3.12 12.37
C THR A 410 -22.10 -4.52 12.57
N PHE A 411 -22.50 -5.21 13.64
CA PHE A 411 -22.09 -6.54 14.17
C PHE A 411 -22.79 -7.78 13.52
N GLY A 412 -22.25 -8.99 13.78
CA GLY A 412 -23.03 -10.23 14.12
C GLY A 412 -22.73 -11.52 13.32
N SER A 413 -22.03 -12.54 13.88
CA SER A 413 -22.53 -13.83 14.50
C SER A 413 -22.90 -14.97 13.51
N SER A 414 -22.73 -16.30 13.68
CA SER A 414 -22.13 -17.25 14.66
C SER A 414 -22.28 -18.73 14.17
N SER A 415 -21.35 -19.62 14.58
CA SER A 415 -21.45 -21.08 14.94
C SER A 415 -22.03 -22.19 14.03
N VAL A 416 -21.29 -23.32 13.91
CA VAL A 416 -21.78 -24.73 14.06
C VAL A 416 -20.68 -25.62 14.67
N LEU A 417 -21.03 -26.34 15.74
CA LEU A 417 -20.24 -27.24 16.59
C LEU A 417 -20.47 -28.71 16.21
N SER A 418 -19.57 -29.57 16.72
CA SER A 418 -19.84 -30.94 17.23
C SER A 418 -20.24 -32.07 16.25
N ALA A 419 -19.29 -32.97 15.93
CA ALA A 419 -19.57 -34.40 15.67
C ALA A 419 -18.34 -35.33 15.57
N TRP A 420 -17.17 -35.06 16.19
CA TRP A 420 -16.02 -36.00 16.10
C TRP A 420 -15.33 -36.28 17.45
N GLY A 421 -15.97 -35.90 18.55
CA GLY A 421 -15.43 -36.00 19.92
C GLY A 421 -15.68 -37.31 20.66
N PHE A 422 -16.20 -38.37 20.01
CA PHE A 422 -16.58 -39.59 20.73
C PHE A 422 -15.98 -40.91 20.20
N ALA A 423 -15.14 -40.88 19.15
CA ALA A 423 -14.54 -42.12 18.61
C ALA A 423 -13.05 -42.32 18.94
N LEU A 424 -12.37 -41.33 19.51
CA LEU A 424 -10.94 -41.41 19.88
C LEU A 424 -10.68 -41.92 21.31
N GLY A 425 -11.73 -42.15 22.09
CA GLY A 425 -11.64 -42.52 23.51
C GLY A 425 -11.46 -44.01 23.80
N LEU A 426 -11.45 -44.89 22.78
CA LEU A 426 -11.48 -46.35 22.98
C LEU A 426 -10.33 -47.12 22.32
N SER A 427 -9.40 -46.46 21.62
CA SER A 427 -8.21 -47.12 21.03
C SER A 427 -6.92 -46.89 21.81
N LEU A 428 -6.97 -46.19 22.96
CA LEU A 428 -5.80 -45.84 23.77
C LEU A 428 -5.52 -46.81 24.93
N PHE A 429 -6.29 -47.90 25.08
CA PHE A 429 -6.18 -48.80 26.23
C PHE A 429 -5.40 -50.10 25.98
N GLU A 430 -4.94 -50.40 24.76
CA GLU A 430 -4.31 -51.69 24.44
C GLU A 430 -2.78 -51.67 24.22
N THR A 431 -2.11 -50.53 24.32
CA THR A 431 -0.66 -50.42 24.01
C THR A 431 0.22 -50.01 25.18
N GLU A 432 -0.18 -50.29 26.42
CA GLU A 432 0.54 -49.84 27.62
C GLU A 432 1.41 -50.89 28.33
N PHE A 433 1.58 -52.13 27.81
CA PHE A 433 2.17 -53.20 28.63
C PHE A 433 3.51 -53.85 28.20
N VAL A 434 4.30 -53.35 27.25
CA VAL A 434 5.50 -54.13 26.82
C VAL A 434 6.88 -53.47 26.90
N PHE A 435 7.08 -52.16 27.01
CA PHE A 435 8.45 -51.65 27.29
C PHE A 435 8.50 -50.41 28.17
N GLY A 436 8.81 -50.64 29.44
CA GLY A 436 9.15 -49.61 30.41
C GLY A 436 10.61 -49.17 30.34
N MET A 437 10.79 -47.87 30.58
CA MET A 437 11.97 -47.20 31.12
C MET A 437 13.27 -47.21 30.28
N ALA A 438 13.40 -46.19 29.40
CA ALA A 438 14.60 -45.36 29.17
C ALA A 438 14.58 -44.58 27.82
N SER A 439 13.48 -44.56 27.06
CA SER A 439 13.48 -44.05 25.68
C SER A 439 12.15 -43.44 25.21
N SER A 440 11.49 -42.57 25.99
CA SER A 440 10.15 -42.08 25.66
C SER A 440 10.08 -40.60 25.23
N LEU A 441 10.79 -40.26 24.15
CA LEU A 441 10.34 -39.20 23.21
C LEU A 441 10.87 -39.43 21.78
N ALA A 442 11.41 -40.62 21.49
CA ALA A 442 11.96 -40.98 20.18
C ALA A 442 11.18 -42.12 19.47
N ALA A 443 10.00 -42.52 19.97
CA ALA A 443 9.32 -43.71 19.44
C ALA A 443 7.79 -43.59 19.36
N THR A 444 7.26 -42.46 18.85
CA THR A 444 5.90 -42.39 18.25
C THR A 444 5.77 -41.28 17.18
N ALA A 445 6.87 -40.72 16.68
CA ALA A 445 6.82 -39.80 15.53
C ALA A 445 7.08 -40.61 14.25
N GLY A 446 6.01 -40.96 13.53
CA GLY A 446 6.12 -41.29 12.11
C GLY A 446 6.54 -40.03 11.36
N ILE A 447 7.82 -39.96 11.01
CA ILE A 447 8.52 -38.79 10.50
C ILE A 447 7.97 -38.43 9.10
N GLY A 448 7.22 -37.33 9.06
CA GLY A 448 6.29 -36.92 8.00
C GLY A 448 5.94 -35.44 8.08
N LEU A 449 6.93 -34.54 8.08
CA LEU A 449 6.78 -33.10 8.15
C LEU A 449 6.76 -32.50 6.73
N THR A 450 5.57 -32.23 6.17
CA THR A 450 5.46 -31.35 5.01
C THR A 450 4.55 -30.17 5.35
N PHE A 451 5.04 -28.93 5.25
CA PHE A 451 4.19 -27.72 5.38
C PHE A 451 3.17 -27.52 4.25
N PHE A 452 3.37 -28.11 3.06
CA PHE A 452 2.62 -27.76 1.85
C PHE A 452 1.93 -28.93 1.13
N ALA A 453 1.99 -30.17 1.63
CA ALA A 453 1.17 -31.21 1.01
C ALA A 453 -0.31 -31.04 1.40
N GLY A 454 -1.16 -31.07 0.37
CA GLY A 454 -2.61 -30.98 0.47
C GLY A 454 -3.26 -32.12 1.28
N PRO A 455 -4.61 -32.17 1.32
CA PRO A 455 -5.35 -32.85 2.36
C PRO A 455 -5.34 -34.37 2.18
N LYS A 456 -4.30 -35.07 2.63
CA LYS A 456 -4.33 -36.54 2.81
C LYS A 456 -3.67 -36.96 4.13
N ALA A 457 -4.46 -36.81 5.19
CA ALA A 457 -4.64 -37.74 6.31
C ALA A 457 -3.48 -38.19 7.22
N ILE A 458 -2.21 -37.84 6.95
CA ILE A 458 -1.10 -38.15 7.87
C ILE A 458 -0.16 -36.93 7.95
N GLU A 459 -0.53 -35.88 8.70
CA GLU A 459 0.33 -34.67 8.83
C GLU A 459 -0.11 -33.61 9.88
N SER A 460 -1.07 -33.88 10.77
CA SER A 460 -1.68 -32.85 11.63
C SER A 460 -0.97 -32.59 12.96
N GLY A 461 -0.16 -33.53 13.48
CA GLY A 461 0.40 -33.44 14.83
C GLY A 461 1.57 -32.46 14.97
N ALA A 462 2.48 -32.46 13.99
CA ALA A 462 3.72 -31.68 14.09
C ALA A 462 3.59 -30.24 13.54
N ARG A 463 2.69 -30.00 12.57
CA ARG A 463 2.24 -28.64 12.19
C ARG A 463 1.63 -27.91 13.40
N LYS A 464 0.86 -28.63 14.22
CA LYS A 464 0.36 -28.12 15.51
C LYS A 464 1.48 -27.89 16.52
N GLY A 465 2.50 -28.75 16.57
CA GLY A 465 3.67 -28.60 17.44
C GLY A 465 4.44 -27.30 17.19
N LEU A 466 4.88 -27.04 15.96
CA LEU A 466 5.60 -25.80 15.66
C LEU A 466 4.69 -24.56 15.80
N SER A 467 3.46 -24.62 15.30
CA SER A 467 2.51 -23.50 15.44
C SER A 467 2.26 -23.15 16.91
N GLN A 468 2.13 -24.16 17.78
CA GLN A 468 1.99 -23.97 19.21
C GLN A 468 3.25 -23.34 19.81
N GLU A 469 4.44 -23.86 19.50
CA GLU A 469 5.70 -23.29 20.00
C GLU A 469 5.87 -21.81 19.59
N LEU A 470 5.51 -21.47 18.36
CA LEU A 470 5.56 -20.07 17.89
C LEU A 470 4.54 -19.17 18.59
N MET A 471 3.34 -19.69 18.89
CA MET A 471 2.33 -18.97 19.68
C MET A 471 2.75 -18.81 21.15
N ASP A 472 3.33 -19.84 21.76
CA ASP A 472 3.85 -19.80 23.13
C ASP A 472 5.00 -18.79 23.24
N ILE A 473 5.86 -18.68 22.21
CA ILE A 473 6.89 -17.64 22.13
C ILE A 473 6.27 -16.25 22.03
N LYS A 474 5.27 -16.07 21.18
CA LYS A 474 4.55 -14.78 21.05
C LYS A 474 3.93 -14.37 22.39
N GLU A 475 3.17 -15.25 23.03
CA GLU A 475 2.55 -14.99 24.32
C GLU A 475 3.62 -14.73 25.40
N GLY A 476 4.73 -15.46 25.36
CA GLY A 476 5.88 -15.27 26.24
C GLY A 476 6.58 -13.92 26.08
N ILE A 477 6.60 -13.32 24.88
CA ILE A 477 7.10 -11.95 24.64
C ILE A 477 6.08 -10.92 25.09
N GLU A 478 4.79 -11.13 24.81
CA GLU A 478 3.71 -10.21 25.18
C GLU A 478 3.51 -10.11 26.70
N SER A 479 3.82 -11.18 27.42
CA SER A 479 3.79 -11.27 28.89
C SER A 479 5.17 -11.09 29.54
N TYR A 480 6.20 -10.70 28.78
CA TYR A 480 7.57 -10.59 29.27
C TYR A 480 7.74 -9.36 30.19
N ASP A 481 7.61 -9.57 31.50
CA ASP A 481 7.81 -8.57 32.56
C ASP A 481 9.17 -8.69 33.28
N GLU A 482 10.03 -9.64 32.89
CA GLU A 482 11.33 -9.86 33.56
C GLU A 482 12.46 -8.99 32.96
N PRO A 483 13.31 -8.37 33.80
CA PRO A 483 14.46 -7.62 33.31
C PRO A 483 15.54 -8.58 32.75
N PRO A 484 16.34 -8.14 31.75
CA PRO A 484 17.34 -9.00 31.14
C PRO A 484 18.38 -9.47 32.15
N SER A 485 18.63 -10.78 32.20
CA SER A 485 19.72 -11.37 32.96
C SER A 485 21.05 -11.24 32.22
N TYR A 486 21.55 -10.03 32.01
CA TYR A 486 22.96 -9.79 31.69
C TYR A 486 23.45 -8.48 32.30
N SER A 487 23.91 -8.56 33.55
CA SER A 487 25.13 -7.86 33.94
C SER A 487 26.30 -8.76 33.56
N ILE A 488 27.14 -8.34 32.61
CA ILE A 488 28.61 -8.39 32.66
C ILE A 488 29.12 -7.66 31.42
N ALA A 489 29.82 -6.56 31.66
CA ALA A 489 30.68 -5.89 30.71
C ALA A 489 31.92 -6.76 30.43
N VAL A 490 32.34 -6.89 29.17
CA VAL A 490 33.76 -6.96 28.77
C VAL A 490 33.89 -6.42 27.34
N TYR A 491 34.91 -5.56 27.17
CA TYR A 491 35.41 -4.77 26.03
C TYR A 491 35.10 -5.19 24.59
#